data_AF-A0A7W0ZXY5-F1
#
_entry.id   AF-A0A7W0ZXY5-F1
#
_cell.length_a   1.000
_cell.length_b   1.000
_cell.length_c   1.000
_cell.angle_alpha   90.00
_cell.angle_beta   90.00
_cell.angle_gamma   90.00
#
_symmetry.space_group_name_H-M   'P 1'
#
loop_
_entity.id
_entity.type
_entity.pdbx_description
1 polymer ?
#
loop_
_entity_poly.entity_id
_entity_poly.type
_entity_poly.pdbx_seq_one_letter_code
_entity_poly.pdbx_strand_id
1 'polypeptide(L)'
;MRPIYDLASVFADQIRTAETEGSRVYEPMIGIVTDNKDPSKLGRVKVKLPVLHKDETTFWCPIIMLGAGKNRGWFFIPEKDDEVLVMFEHGDLDHPLVVGALWNGKDKPPDKNADGKNPKRLIKSRAGSKITFDDDLEQLIIEDGTGCGIITFDAKANKIIIEAKKGDVCFQSPKGEMQIMAQEAELTAKSNIEIHAGTNMQFGTDAKATLKGQDVTWSGSKSNGNCGSAQMPQAPSPSPQDVPDPYGS
;
A
#
# COMPACT_ATOMS: atom_id res chain seq x y z
N MET A 1 -15.00 -28.07 65.94
CA MET A 1 -16.05 -27.04 66.15
C MET A 1 -15.44 -25.72 65.69
N ARG A 2 -15.68 -25.31 64.43
CA ARG A 2 -15.18 -24.01 63.92
C ARG A 2 -16.11 -22.93 64.49
N PRO A 3 -15.60 -21.84 65.08
CA PRO A 3 -16.48 -20.79 65.60
C PRO A 3 -17.29 -20.20 64.44
N ILE A 4 -18.59 -20.07 64.69
CA ILE A 4 -19.60 -19.47 63.82
C ILE A 4 -19.33 -17.95 63.82
N TYR A 5 -18.85 -17.44 62.68
CA TYR A 5 -18.79 -16.03 62.24
C TYR A 5 -18.41 -14.97 63.29
N ASP A 6 -17.14 -14.57 63.30
CA ASP A 6 -16.72 -13.30 63.94
C ASP A 6 -17.26 -12.13 63.10
N LEU A 7 -18.37 -11.53 63.54
CA LEU A 7 -18.98 -10.37 62.90
C LEU A 7 -17.98 -9.22 62.73
N ALA A 8 -17.02 -9.04 63.66
CA ALA A 8 -16.03 -7.99 63.56
C ALA A 8 -15.06 -8.23 62.39
N SER A 9 -14.69 -9.49 62.12
CA SER A 9 -13.87 -9.83 60.95
C SER A 9 -14.64 -9.62 59.65
N VAL A 10 -15.93 -9.97 59.61
CA VAL A 10 -16.79 -9.74 58.44
C VAL A 10 -16.96 -8.26 58.14
N PHE A 11 -17.19 -7.42 59.15
CA PHE A 11 -17.29 -5.97 58.96
C PHE A 11 -15.95 -5.33 58.60
N ALA A 12 -14.84 -5.78 59.19
CA ALA A 12 -13.51 -5.30 58.83
C ALA A 12 -13.16 -5.66 57.37
N ASP A 13 -13.51 -6.86 56.92
CA ASP A 13 -13.35 -7.26 55.52
C ASP A 13 -14.25 -6.44 54.60
N GLN A 14 -15.53 -6.20 54.97
CA GLN A 14 -16.43 -5.34 54.19
C GLN A 14 -15.92 -3.90 54.06
N ILE A 15 -15.38 -3.31 55.14
CA ILE A 15 -14.80 -1.97 55.12
C ILE A 15 -13.55 -1.96 54.24
N ARG A 16 -12.65 -2.93 54.37
CA ARG A 16 -11.44 -3.02 53.53
C ARG A 16 -11.77 -3.22 52.06
N THR A 17 -12.77 -4.05 51.75
CA THR A 17 -13.27 -4.23 50.38
C THR A 17 -13.86 -2.92 49.86
N ALA A 18 -14.69 -2.22 50.65
CA ALA A 18 -15.27 -0.95 50.24
C ALA A 18 -14.21 0.16 50.05
N GLU A 19 -13.18 0.22 50.90
CA GLU A 19 -12.05 1.14 50.75
C GLU A 19 -11.21 0.82 49.50
N THR A 20 -10.99 -0.47 49.22
CA THR A 20 -10.21 -0.95 48.06
C THR A 20 -10.99 -0.80 46.75
N GLU A 21 -12.31 -0.93 46.78
CA GLU A 21 -13.18 -0.73 45.61
C GLU A 21 -13.49 0.76 45.38
N GLY A 22 -13.55 1.56 46.45
CA GLY A 22 -13.85 2.99 46.36
C GLY A 22 -12.78 3.83 45.64
N SER A 23 -11.55 3.31 45.52
CA SER A 23 -10.47 3.96 44.76
C SER A 23 -10.31 3.44 43.33
N ARG A 24 -11.13 2.46 42.91
CA ARG A 24 -11.01 1.83 41.59
C ARG A 24 -12.02 2.41 40.61
N VAL A 25 -11.57 2.55 39.37
CA VAL A 25 -12.36 3.04 38.24
C VAL A 25 -12.42 1.94 37.21
N TYR A 26 -13.54 1.23 37.15
CA TYR A 26 -13.76 0.16 36.19
C TYR A 26 -14.41 0.67 34.90
N GLU A 27 -15.02 1.85 34.93
CA GLU A 27 -15.61 2.45 33.75
C GLU A 27 -14.52 2.93 32.77
N PRO A 28 -14.64 2.61 31.47
CA PRO A 28 -13.77 3.20 30.47
C PRO A 28 -14.05 4.70 30.36
N MET A 29 -13.00 5.49 30.16
CA MET A 29 -13.08 6.94 30.05
C MET A 29 -12.61 7.40 28.68
N ILE A 30 -13.27 8.44 28.15
CA ILE A 30 -12.79 9.14 26.97
C ILE A 30 -11.74 10.16 27.40
N GLY A 31 -10.59 10.16 26.75
CA GLY A 31 -9.50 11.10 26.99
C GLY A 31 -8.93 11.66 25.69
N ILE A 32 -8.12 12.72 25.83
CA ILE A 32 -7.47 13.38 24.70
C ILE A 32 -5.95 13.17 24.80
N VAL A 33 -5.33 12.74 23.71
CA VAL A 33 -3.88 12.53 23.66
C VAL A 33 -3.15 13.86 23.77
N THR A 34 -2.26 13.99 24.76
CA THR A 34 -1.48 15.21 24.99
C THR A 34 -0.06 15.12 24.46
N ASP A 35 0.51 13.91 24.47
CA ASP A 35 1.88 13.64 24.02
C ASP A 35 1.98 12.19 23.53
N ASN A 36 2.66 11.99 22.41
CA ASN A 36 2.93 10.69 21.82
C ASN A 36 4.43 10.42 21.60
N LYS A 37 5.30 11.29 22.13
CA LYS A 37 6.76 11.14 22.04
C LYS A 37 7.30 10.40 23.26
N ASP A 38 7.03 9.10 23.34
CA ASP A 38 7.48 8.24 24.44
C ASP A 38 9.02 8.22 24.59
N PRO A 39 9.60 8.73 25.71
CA PRO A 39 11.04 8.73 25.96
C PRO A 39 11.65 7.33 25.98
N SER A 40 10.87 6.31 26.35
CA SER A 40 11.32 4.92 26.39
C SER A 40 11.16 4.20 25.05
N LYS A 41 10.60 4.87 24.02
CA LYS A 41 10.40 4.32 22.67
C LYS A 41 9.55 3.04 22.65
N LEU A 42 8.56 2.93 23.53
CA LEU A 42 7.65 1.78 23.60
C LEU A 42 6.34 2.00 22.83
N GLY A 43 6.16 3.17 22.20
CA GLY A 43 4.96 3.51 21.42
C GLY A 43 3.74 3.84 22.29
N ARG A 44 3.97 4.32 23.52
CA ARG A 44 2.92 4.74 24.46
C ARG A 44 2.51 6.19 24.23
N VAL A 45 1.36 6.57 24.78
CA VAL A 45 0.85 7.96 24.76
C VAL A 45 0.54 8.47 26.16
N LYS A 46 0.58 9.79 26.36
CA LYS A 46 -0.03 10.45 27.51
C LYS A 46 -1.40 10.96 27.12
N VAL A 47 -2.34 10.81 28.04
CA VAL A 47 -3.73 11.17 27.84
C VAL A 47 -4.16 12.13 28.94
N LYS A 48 -5.01 13.09 28.59
CA LYS A 48 -5.72 13.92 29.55
C LYS A 48 -7.13 13.38 29.71
N LEU A 49 -7.49 13.05 30.94
CA LEU A 49 -8.82 12.57 31.30
C LEU A 49 -9.66 13.72 31.88
N PRO A 50 -11.00 13.72 31.68
CA PRO A 50 -11.88 14.77 32.20
C PRO A 50 -11.87 14.90 33.73
N VAL A 51 -11.60 13.79 34.44
CA VAL A 51 -11.58 13.72 35.90
C VAL A 51 -10.31 14.30 36.53
N LEU A 52 -9.25 14.47 35.73
CA LEU A 52 -7.97 15.00 36.21
C LEU A 52 -7.98 16.53 36.23
N HIS A 53 -7.13 17.12 37.08
CA HIS A 53 -6.95 18.57 37.06
C HIS A 53 -6.41 19.04 35.69
N LYS A 54 -6.63 20.30 35.35
CA LYS A 54 -6.33 20.82 33.99
C LYS A 54 -4.87 20.64 33.56
N ASP A 55 -3.95 20.63 34.53
CA ASP A 55 -2.50 20.55 34.31
C ASP A 55 -1.96 19.12 34.48
N GLU A 56 -2.84 18.17 34.79
CA GLU A 56 -2.48 16.77 35.00
C GLU A 56 -2.74 15.94 33.75
N THR A 57 -1.88 14.94 33.56
CA THR A 57 -1.98 13.95 32.50
C THR A 57 -1.69 12.59 33.10
N THR A 58 -2.16 11.54 32.45
CA THR A 58 -1.85 10.17 32.85
C THR A 58 -0.34 9.89 32.78
N PHE A 59 0.07 8.77 33.39
CA PHE A 59 1.31 8.11 33.01
C PHE A 59 1.29 7.67 31.53
N TRP A 60 2.44 7.24 31.02
CA TRP A 60 2.56 6.71 29.66
C TRP A 60 1.73 5.44 29.51
N CYS A 61 0.64 5.54 28.75
CA CYS A 61 -0.35 4.50 28.53
C CYS A 61 0.10 3.58 27.38
N PRO A 62 0.24 2.26 27.58
CA PRO A 62 0.25 1.30 26.47
C PRO A 62 -1.04 1.37 25.66
N ILE A 63 -0.97 0.98 24.40
CA ILE A 63 -2.08 0.98 23.46
C ILE A 63 -2.36 -0.47 23.04
N ILE A 64 -3.62 -0.87 23.06
CA ILE A 64 -4.06 -2.14 22.49
C ILE A 64 -3.89 -2.07 20.96
N MET A 65 -3.10 -2.97 20.42
CA MET A 65 -2.86 -3.10 18.99
C MET A 65 -3.48 -4.38 18.46
N LEU A 66 -3.98 -4.38 17.22
CA LEU A 66 -4.52 -5.56 16.54
C LEU A 66 -3.52 -6.74 16.48
N GLY A 67 -2.23 -6.44 16.58
CA GLY A 67 -1.20 -7.43 16.89
C GLY A 67 0.08 -6.74 17.34
N ALA A 68 0.70 -7.26 18.41
CA ALA A 68 1.96 -6.76 18.96
C ALA A 68 2.86 -7.94 19.35
N GLY A 69 4.16 -7.84 19.03
CA GLY A 69 5.16 -8.84 19.39
C GLY A 69 6.57 -8.33 19.10
N LYS A 70 7.58 -9.15 19.41
CA LYS A 70 8.99 -8.79 19.18
C LYS A 70 9.24 -8.44 17.70
N ASN A 71 9.45 -7.15 17.42
CA ASN A 71 9.69 -6.57 16.08
C ASN A 71 8.63 -6.92 15.01
N ARG A 72 7.35 -7.07 15.42
CA ARG A 72 6.24 -7.29 14.49
C ARG A 72 4.92 -6.74 15.05
N GLY A 73 4.00 -6.35 14.16
CA GLY A 73 2.66 -5.94 14.56
C GLY A 73 2.12 -4.74 13.79
N TRP A 74 1.01 -4.21 14.29
CA TRP A 74 0.41 -2.96 13.85
C TRP A 74 1.03 -1.81 14.64
N PHE A 75 1.43 -0.74 13.94
CA PHE A 75 2.06 0.42 14.56
C PHE A 75 1.34 1.70 14.14
N PHE A 76 0.19 1.94 14.78
CA PHE A 76 -0.64 3.13 14.58
C PHE A 76 -0.81 3.82 15.93
N ILE A 77 0.05 4.79 16.21
CA ILE A 77 -0.01 5.58 17.43
C ILE A 77 -0.95 6.77 17.18
N PRO A 78 -1.97 6.99 18.04
CA PRO A 78 -2.79 8.20 17.99
C PRO A 78 -1.94 9.48 17.99
N GLU A 79 -2.42 10.48 17.26
CA GLU A 79 -1.77 11.79 17.20
C GLU A 79 -2.14 12.63 18.42
N LYS A 80 -1.36 13.70 18.64
CA LYS A 80 -1.71 14.69 19.65
C LYS A 80 -3.06 15.30 19.29
N ASP A 81 -3.88 15.51 20.31
CA ASP A 81 -5.25 16.01 20.26
C ASP A 81 -6.29 15.01 19.74
N ASP A 82 -5.89 13.76 19.41
CA ASP A 82 -6.84 12.69 19.10
C ASP A 82 -7.62 12.24 20.34
N GLU A 83 -8.87 11.86 20.13
CA GLU A 83 -9.73 11.28 21.16
C GLU A 83 -9.51 9.77 21.25
N VAL A 84 -9.33 9.27 22.47
CA VAL A 84 -9.05 7.85 22.75
C VAL A 84 -9.92 7.32 23.89
N LEU A 85 -10.26 6.03 23.81
CA LEU A 85 -10.89 5.30 24.91
C LEU A 85 -9.80 4.72 25.80
N VAL A 86 -9.84 5.04 27.09
CA VAL A 86 -8.90 4.60 28.11
C VAL A 86 -9.60 3.66 29.08
N MET A 87 -8.92 2.58 29.45
CA MET A 87 -9.29 1.67 30.54
C MET A 87 -8.17 1.62 31.57
N PHE A 88 -8.44 1.02 32.71
CA PHE A 88 -7.51 0.93 33.83
C PHE A 88 -7.33 -0.53 34.24
N GLU A 89 -6.08 -0.99 34.34
CA GLU A 89 -5.78 -2.37 34.71
C GLU A 89 -6.31 -2.66 36.11
N HIS A 90 -7.23 -3.63 36.25
CA HIS A 90 -7.94 -3.90 37.51
C HIS A 90 -8.63 -2.67 38.13
N GLY A 91 -8.93 -1.65 37.35
CA GLY A 91 -9.50 -0.39 37.81
C GLY A 91 -8.50 0.56 38.49
N ASP A 92 -7.20 0.32 38.36
CA ASP A 92 -6.16 1.17 38.95
C ASP A 92 -5.84 2.37 38.04
N LEU A 93 -6.10 3.58 38.55
CA LEU A 93 -5.87 4.84 37.84
C LEU A 93 -4.40 5.07 37.46
N ASP A 94 -3.46 4.47 38.19
CA ASP A 94 -2.02 4.57 37.90
C ASP A 94 -1.57 3.64 36.76
N HIS A 95 -2.44 2.69 36.36
CA HIS A 95 -2.20 1.74 35.28
C HIS A 95 -3.19 1.89 34.11
N PRO A 96 -3.18 3.04 33.41
CA PRO A 96 -4.04 3.29 32.27
C PRO A 96 -3.58 2.55 31.02
N LEU A 97 -4.52 2.09 30.20
CA LEU A 97 -4.31 1.48 28.89
C LEU A 97 -5.29 2.06 27.86
N VAL A 98 -4.79 2.43 26.68
CA VAL A 98 -5.61 2.90 25.58
C VAL A 98 -6.16 1.71 24.81
N VAL A 99 -7.48 1.64 24.67
CA VAL A 99 -8.17 0.60 23.91
C VAL A 99 -8.15 0.89 22.41
N GLY A 100 -8.30 2.16 22.04
CA GLY A 100 -8.31 2.61 20.65
C GLY A 100 -8.64 4.10 20.53
N ALA A 101 -8.52 4.61 19.31
CA ALA A 101 -8.90 5.98 18.96
C ALA A 101 -10.37 6.05 18.50
N LEU A 102 -10.99 7.20 18.73
CA LEU A 102 -12.39 7.47 18.40
C LEU A 102 -12.44 8.65 17.42
N TRP A 103 -13.34 8.54 16.44
CA TRP A 103 -13.76 9.72 15.67
C TRP A 103 -14.84 10.48 16.44
N ASN A 104 -14.87 11.80 16.26
CA ASN A 104 -15.82 12.68 16.93
C ASN A 104 -16.36 13.76 15.97
N GLY A 105 -17.05 14.77 16.50
CA GLY A 105 -17.64 15.84 15.68
C GLY A 105 -16.62 16.70 14.91
N LYS A 106 -15.38 16.77 15.39
CA LYS A 106 -14.26 17.50 14.80
C LYS A 106 -13.41 16.58 13.91
N ASP A 107 -12.95 15.46 14.47
CA ASP A 107 -12.08 14.49 13.82
C ASP A 107 -12.93 13.39 13.18
N LYS A 108 -13.26 13.61 11.91
CA LYS A 108 -14.21 12.77 11.17
C LYS A 108 -13.54 11.52 10.59
N PRO A 109 -14.31 10.44 10.36
CA PRO A 109 -13.83 9.29 9.61
C PRO A 109 -13.31 9.68 8.22
N PRO A 110 -12.35 8.90 7.66
CA PRO A 110 -11.69 9.25 6.40
C PRO A 110 -12.59 9.14 5.17
N ASP A 111 -13.74 8.46 5.30
CA ASP A 111 -14.77 8.37 4.27
C ASP A 111 -16.17 8.38 4.91
N LYS A 112 -17.20 8.57 4.10
CA LYS A 112 -18.60 8.60 4.51
C LYS A 112 -19.29 7.29 4.13
N ASN A 113 -20.14 6.79 5.03
CA ASN A 113 -21.09 5.72 4.73
C ASN A 113 -22.51 6.31 4.61
N ALA A 114 -22.76 7.08 3.55
CA ALA A 114 -23.98 7.89 3.43
C ALA A 114 -25.25 7.07 3.21
N ASP A 115 -25.15 5.92 2.54
CA ASP A 115 -26.28 5.03 2.24
C ASP A 115 -26.43 3.89 3.26
N GLY A 116 -25.53 3.81 4.25
CA GLY A 116 -25.53 2.79 5.29
C GLY A 116 -25.01 1.41 4.85
N LYS A 117 -24.71 1.19 3.57
CA LYS A 117 -24.31 -0.12 3.05
C LYS A 117 -22.86 -0.48 3.37
N ASN A 118 -22.03 0.53 3.62
CA ASN A 118 -20.60 0.39 3.88
C ASN A 118 -19.83 -0.38 2.80
N PRO A 119 -19.97 -0.04 1.50
CA PRO A 119 -19.29 -0.75 0.42
C PRO A 119 -17.78 -0.49 0.41
N LYS A 120 -17.33 0.60 1.05
CA LYS A 120 -15.93 1.01 1.10
C LYS A 120 -15.33 0.80 2.48
N ARG A 121 -14.24 0.06 2.54
CA ARG A 121 -13.38 -0.07 3.73
C ARG A 121 -11.99 0.40 3.36
N LEU A 122 -11.38 1.23 4.19
CA LEU A 122 -10.06 1.75 3.85
C LEU A 122 -9.19 2.01 5.07
N ILE A 123 -7.89 2.00 4.82
CA ILE A 123 -6.84 2.47 5.73
C ILE A 123 -6.26 3.73 5.09
N LYS A 124 -6.17 4.82 5.85
CA LYS A 124 -5.64 6.11 5.36
C LYS A 124 -4.62 6.68 6.35
N SER A 125 -3.46 7.09 5.84
CA SER A 125 -2.47 7.82 6.62
C SER A 125 -2.79 9.32 6.66
N ARG A 126 -2.20 10.05 7.63
CA ARG A 126 -2.34 11.51 7.71
C ARG A 126 -1.97 12.24 6.41
N ALA A 127 -0.92 11.76 5.73
CA ALA A 127 -0.46 12.38 4.49
C ALA A 127 -1.35 12.04 3.27
N GLY A 128 -2.37 11.19 3.45
CA GLY A 128 -3.38 10.89 2.44
C GLY A 128 -3.23 9.53 1.78
N SER A 129 -2.08 8.85 1.91
CA SER A 129 -1.89 7.52 1.30
C SER A 129 -2.92 6.54 1.84
N LYS A 130 -3.51 5.73 0.96
CA LYS A 130 -4.65 4.88 1.31
C LYS A 130 -4.61 3.52 0.64
N ILE A 131 -5.20 2.54 1.32
CA ILE A 131 -5.55 1.22 0.80
C ILE A 131 -7.07 1.12 0.92
N THR A 132 -7.77 0.95 -0.20
CA THR A 132 -9.23 0.98 -0.27
C THR A 132 -9.75 -0.33 -0.87
N PHE A 133 -10.68 -0.96 -0.17
CA PHE A 133 -11.49 -2.08 -0.62
C PHE A 133 -12.87 -1.51 -0.99
N ASP A 134 -13.23 -1.59 -2.26
CA ASP A 134 -14.51 -1.11 -2.78
C ASP A 134 -15.32 -2.31 -3.29
N ASP A 135 -16.32 -2.74 -2.52
CA ASP A 135 -17.15 -3.89 -2.83
C ASP A 135 -18.17 -3.59 -3.95
N ASP A 136 -18.54 -2.32 -4.17
CA ASP A 136 -19.49 -1.94 -5.23
C ASP A 136 -18.81 -1.94 -6.62
N LEU A 137 -17.55 -1.50 -6.66
CA LEU A 137 -16.73 -1.55 -7.87
C LEU A 137 -15.98 -2.88 -8.03
N GLU A 138 -15.93 -3.71 -6.99
CA GLU A 138 -15.11 -4.92 -6.89
C GLU A 138 -13.61 -4.63 -7.11
N GLN A 139 -13.12 -3.60 -6.41
CA GLN A 139 -11.77 -3.06 -6.59
C GLN A 139 -10.95 -3.03 -5.28
N LEU A 140 -9.66 -3.35 -5.40
CA LEU A 140 -8.64 -3.02 -4.40
C LEU A 140 -7.72 -1.93 -4.96
N ILE A 141 -7.63 -0.81 -4.25
CA ILE A 141 -6.91 0.38 -4.70
C ILE A 141 -5.85 0.76 -3.68
N ILE A 142 -4.60 0.88 -4.12
CA ILE A 142 -3.48 1.41 -3.34
C ILE A 142 -3.07 2.73 -3.98
N GLU A 143 -3.18 3.83 -3.24
CA GLU A 143 -2.96 5.18 -3.75
C GLU A 143 -2.05 5.97 -2.80
N ASP A 144 -1.11 6.73 -3.36
CA ASP A 144 -0.27 7.65 -2.58
C ASP A 144 -1.05 8.89 -2.09
N GLY A 145 -0.48 9.64 -1.15
CA GLY A 145 -1.13 10.84 -0.60
C GLY A 145 -1.34 11.99 -1.58
N THR A 146 -0.67 11.98 -2.73
CA THR A 146 -0.81 12.99 -3.78
C THR A 146 -1.83 12.60 -4.86
N GLY A 147 -2.32 11.35 -4.84
CA GLY A 147 -3.19 10.76 -5.84
C GLY A 147 -2.54 10.54 -7.21
N CYS A 148 -1.21 10.53 -7.27
CA CYS A 148 -0.45 10.42 -8.53
C CYS A 148 -0.02 8.99 -8.82
N GLY A 149 0.52 8.27 -7.84
CA GLY A 149 0.82 6.84 -7.93
C GLY A 149 -0.36 5.99 -7.47
N ILE A 150 -0.85 5.12 -8.36
CA ILE A 150 -2.03 4.28 -8.13
C ILE A 150 -1.78 2.87 -8.63
N ILE A 151 -2.14 1.88 -7.81
CA ILE A 151 -2.26 0.48 -8.21
C ILE A 151 -3.71 0.06 -7.97
N THR A 152 -4.38 -0.42 -9.02
CA THR A 152 -5.77 -0.89 -8.96
C THR A 152 -5.85 -2.34 -9.39
N PHE A 153 -6.47 -3.17 -8.56
CA PHE A 153 -6.93 -4.51 -8.91
C PHE A 153 -8.42 -4.42 -9.14
N ASP A 154 -8.87 -4.67 -10.37
CA ASP A 154 -10.26 -4.58 -10.80
C ASP A 154 -10.76 -5.98 -11.17
N ALA A 155 -11.52 -6.59 -10.27
CA ALA A 155 -12.05 -7.93 -10.49
C ALA A 155 -13.15 -7.93 -11.57
N LYS A 156 -13.99 -6.89 -11.59
CA LYS A 156 -15.09 -6.74 -12.54
C LYS A 156 -14.59 -6.65 -13.99
N ALA A 157 -13.50 -5.92 -14.21
CA ALA A 157 -12.85 -5.78 -15.50
C ALA A 157 -11.80 -6.88 -15.77
N ASN A 158 -11.45 -7.70 -14.77
CA ASN A 158 -10.34 -8.67 -14.78
C ASN A 158 -8.99 -8.02 -15.14
N LYS A 159 -8.64 -6.90 -14.49
CA LYS A 159 -7.46 -6.09 -14.82
C LYS A 159 -6.66 -5.66 -13.60
N ILE A 160 -5.35 -5.50 -13.79
CA ILE A 160 -4.47 -4.80 -12.85
C ILE A 160 -3.90 -3.58 -13.58
N ILE A 161 -3.99 -2.42 -12.95
CA ILE A 161 -3.55 -1.14 -13.51
C ILE A 161 -2.51 -0.56 -12.56
N ILE A 162 -1.34 -0.19 -13.09
CA ILE A 162 -0.28 0.54 -12.39
C ILE A 162 -0.09 1.86 -13.14
N GLU A 163 -0.40 2.97 -12.48
CA GLU A 163 -0.39 4.30 -13.09
C GLU A 163 0.43 5.28 -12.23
N ALA A 164 1.25 6.08 -12.90
CA ALA A 164 1.80 7.32 -12.35
C ALA A 164 1.25 8.49 -13.18
N LYS A 165 0.30 9.25 -12.62
CA LYS A 165 -0.26 10.45 -13.28
C LYS A 165 0.78 11.56 -13.45
N LYS A 166 1.81 11.53 -12.62
CA LYS A 166 2.99 12.41 -12.66
C LYS A 166 4.23 11.60 -12.32
N GLY A 167 5.32 11.83 -13.03
CA GLY A 167 6.58 11.10 -12.84
C GLY A 167 6.59 9.76 -13.55
N ASP A 168 7.44 8.85 -13.05
CA ASP A 168 7.84 7.64 -13.76
C ASP A 168 7.34 6.37 -13.04
N VAL A 169 7.10 5.31 -13.81
CA VAL A 169 6.93 3.94 -13.30
C VAL A 169 8.22 3.18 -13.62
N CYS A 170 8.84 2.57 -12.60
CA CYS A 170 10.10 1.84 -12.78
C CYS A 170 10.00 0.41 -12.23
N PHE A 171 10.44 -0.57 -13.02
CA PHE A 171 10.55 -1.97 -12.64
C PHE A 171 12.03 -2.38 -12.63
N GLN A 172 12.55 -2.84 -11.50
CA GLN A 172 13.97 -3.18 -11.35
C GLN A 172 14.16 -4.52 -10.62
N SER A 173 15.09 -5.35 -11.10
CA SER A 173 15.59 -6.56 -10.43
C SER A 173 17.12 -6.56 -10.41
N PRO A 174 17.79 -5.77 -9.56
CA PRO A 174 19.23 -5.49 -9.67
C PRO A 174 20.16 -6.70 -9.52
N LYS A 175 19.67 -7.79 -8.93
CA LYS A 175 20.44 -9.02 -8.66
C LYS A 175 19.78 -10.28 -9.23
N GLY A 176 18.61 -10.15 -9.83
CA GLY A 176 17.77 -11.28 -10.21
C GLY A 176 17.30 -11.19 -11.65
N GLU A 177 16.59 -12.22 -12.08
CA GLU A 177 15.93 -12.23 -13.38
C GLU A 177 14.58 -11.48 -13.31
N MET A 178 14.16 -10.92 -14.45
CA MET A 178 12.81 -10.39 -14.65
C MET A 178 12.26 -11.03 -15.91
N GLN A 179 11.13 -11.73 -15.78
CA GLN A 179 10.44 -12.39 -16.89
C GLN A 179 9.05 -11.79 -17.06
N ILE A 180 8.68 -11.49 -18.31
CA ILE A 180 7.35 -10.98 -18.68
C ILE A 180 6.76 -12.00 -19.67
N MET A 181 5.71 -12.70 -19.25
CA MET A 181 5.03 -13.71 -20.06
C MET A 181 3.57 -13.31 -20.26
N ALA A 182 3.10 -13.32 -21.51
CA ALA A 182 1.72 -13.00 -21.86
C ALA A 182 1.34 -13.74 -23.17
N GLN A 183 0.05 -13.99 -23.37
CA GLN A 183 -0.46 -14.47 -24.66
C GLN A 183 -0.28 -13.41 -25.75
N GLU A 184 -0.52 -12.14 -25.40
CA GLU A 184 -0.35 -10.97 -26.25
C GLU A 184 0.31 -9.85 -25.43
N ALA A 185 1.21 -9.09 -26.04
CA ALA A 185 1.87 -7.95 -25.41
C ALA A 185 2.06 -6.81 -26.41
N GLU A 186 1.82 -5.58 -25.96
CA GLU A 186 2.04 -4.36 -26.73
C GLU A 186 2.90 -3.40 -25.90
N LEU A 187 3.90 -2.79 -26.55
CA LEU A 187 4.73 -1.74 -25.97
C LEU A 187 4.65 -0.51 -26.87
N THR A 188 4.16 0.58 -26.29
CA THR A 188 3.94 1.84 -27.01
C THR A 188 4.52 3.01 -26.21
N ALA A 189 5.30 3.86 -26.87
CA ALA A 189 5.73 5.14 -26.31
C ALA A 189 5.51 6.26 -27.33
N LYS A 190 5.13 7.45 -26.84
CA LYS A 190 4.90 8.62 -27.71
C LYS A 190 6.18 9.23 -28.25
N SER A 191 7.28 9.13 -27.50
CA SER A 191 8.56 9.77 -27.80
C SER A 191 9.62 8.75 -28.21
N ASN A 192 9.99 7.86 -27.31
CA ASN A 192 11.11 6.94 -27.51
C ASN A 192 10.90 5.62 -26.74
N ILE A 193 11.46 4.55 -27.30
CA ILE A 193 11.69 3.27 -26.63
C ILE A 193 13.18 2.98 -26.78
N GLU A 194 13.84 2.65 -25.68
CA GLU A 194 15.26 2.29 -25.66
C GLU A 194 15.43 0.97 -24.92
N ILE A 195 16.15 0.03 -25.52
CA ILE A 195 16.37 -1.32 -24.98
C ILE A 195 17.87 -1.57 -25.00
N HIS A 196 18.45 -1.86 -23.83
CA HIS A 196 19.88 -2.10 -23.65
C HIS A 196 20.12 -3.47 -23.03
N ALA A 197 21.16 -4.17 -23.48
CA ALA A 197 21.65 -5.38 -22.84
C ALA A 197 23.18 -5.35 -22.78
N GLY A 198 23.77 -5.73 -21.64
CA GLY A 198 25.22 -5.67 -21.44
C GLY A 198 26.00 -6.75 -22.19
N THR A 199 25.38 -7.90 -22.48
CA THR A 199 26.06 -9.03 -23.15
C THR A 199 25.30 -9.49 -24.39
N ASN A 200 24.06 -9.95 -24.21
CA ASN A 200 23.27 -10.54 -25.30
C ASN A 200 21.86 -9.95 -25.33
N MET A 201 21.33 -9.75 -26.53
CA MET A 201 19.93 -9.41 -26.80
C MET A 201 19.42 -10.32 -27.92
N GLN A 202 18.24 -10.90 -27.77
CA GLN A 202 17.64 -11.84 -28.73
C GLN A 202 16.17 -11.53 -28.94
N PHE A 203 15.73 -11.56 -30.20
CA PHE A 203 14.32 -11.42 -30.59
C PHE A 203 13.98 -12.58 -31.54
N GLY A 204 12.85 -13.25 -31.34
CA GLY A 204 12.45 -14.41 -32.13
C GLY A 204 10.93 -14.52 -32.28
N THR A 205 10.49 -15.08 -33.39
CA THR A 205 9.08 -15.38 -33.71
C THR A 205 9.03 -16.55 -34.70
N ASP A 206 8.01 -17.39 -34.61
CA ASP A 206 7.88 -18.58 -35.46
C ASP A 206 7.41 -18.24 -36.89
N ALA A 207 6.67 -17.15 -37.06
CA ALA A 207 6.02 -16.83 -38.32
C ALA A 207 6.62 -15.60 -39.02
N LYS A 208 6.47 -14.41 -38.43
CA LYS A 208 6.82 -13.15 -39.09
C LYS A 208 7.24 -12.07 -38.10
N ALA A 209 8.40 -11.47 -38.33
CA ALA A 209 8.82 -10.21 -37.71
C ALA A 209 8.68 -9.06 -38.72
N THR A 210 8.33 -7.85 -38.28
CA THR A 210 8.23 -6.68 -39.15
C THR A 210 8.76 -5.45 -38.42
N LEU A 211 9.68 -4.74 -39.06
CA LEU A 211 10.22 -3.47 -38.58
C LEU A 211 9.87 -2.38 -39.59
N LYS A 212 9.23 -1.30 -39.13
CA LYS A 212 8.83 -0.16 -39.96
C LYS A 212 9.36 1.12 -39.31
N GLY A 213 9.96 1.97 -40.12
CA GLY A 213 10.43 3.30 -39.75
C GLY A 213 10.66 4.09 -41.03
N GLN A 214 10.71 5.42 -40.91
CA GLN A 214 11.18 6.25 -42.03
C GLN A 214 12.64 5.92 -42.33
N ASP A 215 13.44 5.75 -41.27
CA ASP A 215 14.84 5.31 -41.34
C ASP A 215 15.06 4.12 -40.40
N VAL A 216 15.80 3.11 -40.88
CA VAL A 216 16.20 1.93 -40.10
C VAL A 216 17.69 1.68 -40.32
N THR A 217 18.48 1.72 -39.25
CA THR A 217 19.94 1.53 -39.28
C THR A 217 20.33 0.30 -38.48
N TRP A 218 21.11 -0.60 -39.08
CA TRP A 218 21.76 -1.71 -38.40
C TRP A 218 23.27 -1.62 -38.55
N SER A 219 23.98 -1.50 -37.43
CA SER A 219 25.44 -1.44 -37.38
C SER A 219 26.00 -2.59 -36.56
N GLY A 220 27.12 -3.16 -37.03
CA GLY A 220 27.83 -4.24 -36.36
C GLY A 220 29.08 -4.63 -37.14
N SER A 221 30.09 -5.19 -36.48
CA SER A 221 31.32 -5.66 -37.14
C SER A 221 31.05 -6.84 -38.08
N LYS A 222 29.98 -7.60 -37.82
CA LYS A 222 29.45 -8.66 -38.67
C LYS A 222 27.92 -8.59 -38.65
N SER A 223 27.30 -8.58 -39.82
CA SER A 223 25.88 -8.83 -40.01
C SER A 223 25.72 -10.05 -40.91
N ASN A 224 24.79 -10.95 -40.56
CA ASN A 224 24.47 -12.13 -41.34
C ASN A 224 22.98 -12.14 -41.63
N GLY A 225 22.60 -11.86 -42.87
CA GLY A 225 21.24 -12.02 -43.36
C GLY A 225 21.13 -13.34 -44.12
N ASN A 226 20.59 -14.38 -43.50
CA ASN A 226 20.26 -15.62 -44.20
C ASN A 226 18.82 -15.53 -44.71
N CYS A 227 18.65 -15.38 -46.02
CA CYS A 227 17.36 -15.23 -46.67
C CYS A 227 16.75 -16.55 -47.18
N GLY A 228 17.31 -17.72 -46.84
CA GLY A 228 16.84 -19.00 -47.35
C GLY A 228 16.82 -19.02 -48.89
N SER A 229 15.71 -19.49 -49.49
CA SER A 229 15.49 -19.54 -50.94
C SER A 229 14.94 -18.22 -51.53
N ALA A 230 15.28 -17.06 -50.96
CA ALA A 230 14.96 -15.79 -51.59
C ALA A 230 15.74 -15.69 -52.91
N GLN A 231 15.04 -15.79 -54.04
CA GLN A 231 15.62 -15.50 -55.35
C GLN A 231 16.16 -14.07 -55.32
N MET A 232 17.47 -13.93 -55.53
CA MET A 232 18.04 -12.64 -55.94
C MET A 232 17.17 -12.09 -57.09
N PRO A 233 16.85 -10.78 -57.10
CA PRO A 233 16.27 -10.17 -58.29
C PRO A 233 17.10 -10.60 -59.50
N GLN A 234 16.46 -11.20 -60.51
CA GLN A 234 17.18 -11.58 -61.72
C GLN A 234 17.89 -10.34 -62.24
N ALA A 235 19.20 -10.46 -62.47
CA ALA A 235 19.97 -9.40 -63.10
C ALA A 235 19.22 -8.97 -64.38
N PRO A 236 19.11 -7.66 -64.68
CA PRO A 236 18.58 -7.22 -65.95
C PRO A 236 19.31 -7.97 -67.06
N SER A 237 18.55 -8.54 -68.00
CA SER A 237 19.11 -9.23 -69.16
C SER A 237 20.19 -8.36 -69.82
N PRO A 238 21.43 -8.86 -70.00
CA PRO A 238 22.50 -8.10 -70.66
C PRO A 238 22.34 -8.06 -72.17
N SER A 239 21.32 -8.71 -72.74
CA SER A 239 21.06 -8.63 -74.17
C SER A 239 20.58 -7.22 -74.51
N PRO A 240 21.28 -6.47 -75.39
CA PRO A 240 20.64 -5.36 -76.08
C PRO A 240 19.32 -5.91 -76.64
N GLN A 241 18.19 -5.28 -76.31
CA GLN A 241 17.01 -5.53 -77.12
C GLN A 241 17.42 -5.10 -78.52
N ASP A 242 17.52 -6.08 -79.44
CA ASP A 242 17.67 -5.81 -80.86
C ASP A 242 16.49 -4.92 -81.26
N VAL A 243 16.72 -3.60 -81.23
CA VAL A 243 15.83 -2.64 -81.85
C VAL A 243 15.98 -2.94 -83.34
N PRO A 244 14.93 -3.47 -84.01
CA PRO A 244 15.02 -3.76 -85.42
C PRO A 244 15.40 -2.49 -86.16
N ASP A 245 16.40 -2.58 -87.05
CA ASP A 245 16.81 -1.46 -87.90
C ASP A 245 15.57 -0.90 -88.63
N PRO A 246 15.20 0.37 -88.40
CA PRO A 246 14.03 0.96 -89.05
C PRO A 246 14.19 1.12 -90.58
N TYR A 247 15.37 0.83 -91.13
CA TYR A 247 15.67 0.92 -92.56
C TYR A 247 16.12 -0.42 -93.16
N GLY A 248 15.36 -1.48 -92.88
CA GLY A 248 15.59 -2.85 -93.38
C GLY A 248 16.23 -2.93 -94.77
N SER A 249 17.23 -3.81 -94.88
CA SER A 249 17.83 -4.18 -96.16
C SER A 249 16.88 -5.01 -97.02
#